data_AF-A0A158NSJ5-F1
#
_entry.id   AF-A0A158NSJ5-F1
#
_cell.length_a   1.000
_cell.length_b   1.000
_cell.length_c   1.000
_cell.angle_alpha   90.00
_cell.angle_beta   90.00
_cell.angle_gamma   90.00
#
_symmetry.space_group_name_H-M   'P 1'
#
loop_
_entity.id
_entity.type
_entity.pdbx_description
1 polymer ?
#
loop_
_entity_poly.entity_id
_entity_poly.type
_entity_poly.pdbx_seq_one_letter_code
_entity_poly.pdbx_strand_id
1 'polypeptide(L)'
;MKMKGLSFASVMKHPSLLPLYLCITLGVSGATYYTFRLAARNPDVSWLNKKESEPWNSYKTKQYKFFATKDEISNAKSPVPEY
;
A
#
# COMPACT_ATOMS: atom_id res chain seq x y z
N MET A 1 -36.92 12.04 -4.70
CA MET A 1 -36.59 11.29 -3.46
C MET A 1 -35.13 11.54 -3.12
N LYS A 2 -34.80 12.28 -2.05
CA LYS A 2 -33.39 12.49 -1.64
C LYS A 2 -32.96 11.30 -0.77
N MET A 3 -31.96 10.56 -1.20
CA MET A 3 -31.41 9.43 -0.44
C MET A 3 -30.80 9.95 0.88
N LYS A 4 -31.36 9.50 2.00
CA LYS A 4 -30.83 9.80 3.34
C LYS A 4 -29.71 8.79 3.63
N GLY A 5 -28.50 9.28 3.94
CA GLY A 5 -27.37 8.42 4.30
C GLY A 5 -26.01 8.79 3.69
N LEU A 6 -25.99 9.45 2.53
CA LEU A 6 -24.72 9.80 1.84
C LEU A 6 -24.15 11.18 2.21
N SER A 7 -24.91 12.01 2.93
CA SER A 7 -24.44 13.32 3.39
C SER A 7 -24.01 13.25 4.85
N PHE A 8 -22.89 13.89 5.20
CA PHE A 8 -22.40 14.03 6.58
C PHE A 8 -23.50 14.52 7.54
N ALA A 9 -24.35 15.44 7.10
CA ALA A 9 -25.47 15.95 7.90
C ALA A 9 -26.58 14.91 8.17
N SER A 10 -26.67 13.86 7.35
CA SER A 10 -27.62 12.75 7.53
C SER A 10 -27.06 11.64 8.42
N VAL A 11 -25.74 11.45 8.44
CA VAL A 11 -25.06 10.45 9.27
C VAL A 11 -25.07 10.89 10.74
N MET A 12 -24.84 12.18 11.02
CA MET A 12 -24.89 12.71 12.39
C MET A 12 -26.30 12.70 13.01
N LYS A 13 -27.36 12.63 12.19
CA LYS A 13 -28.75 12.51 12.68
C LYS A 13 -29.10 11.12 13.22
N HIS A 14 -28.31 10.10 12.85
CA HIS A 14 -28.53 8.72 13.28
C HIS A 14 -27.23 8.13 13.84
N PRO A 15 -26.93 8.36 15.13
CA PRO A 15 -25.66 7.93 15.74
C PRO A 15 -25.47 6.40 15.75
N SER A 16 -26.55 5.62 15.64
CA SER A 16 -26.50 4.16 15.51
C SER A 16 -25.82 3.67 14.23
N LEU A 17 -25.71 4.49 13.19
CA LEU A 17 -25.04 4.12 11.93
C LEU A 17 -23.53 4.42 11.95
N LEU A 18 -23.03 5.22 12.90
CA LEU A 18 -21.60 5.53 13.03
C LEU A 18 -20.69 4.29 13.13
N PRO A 19 -20.98 3.26 13.96
CA PRO A 19 -20.11 2.08 14.05
C PRO A 19 -20.00 1.31 12.73
N LEU A 20 -21.09 1.28 11.94
CA LEU A 20 -21.08 0.66 10.62
C LEU A 20 -20.17 1.42 9.65
N TYR A 21 -20.31 2.75 9.60
CA TYR A 21 -19.45 3.59 8.77
C TYR A 21 -17.98 3.52 9.18
N LEU A 22 -17.68 3.44 10.48
CA LEU A 22 -16.31 3.27 10.96
C LEU A 22 -15.66 1.99 10.44
N CYS A 23 -16.38 0.86 10.48
CA CYS A 23 -15.85 -0.41 9.96
C CYS A 23 -15.58 -0.32 8.45
N ILE A 24 -16.50 0.29 7.69
CA ILE A 24 -16.37 0.47 6.24
C ILE A 24 -15.21 1.40 5.90
N THR A 25 -15.11 2.56 6.55
CA THR A 25 -14.02 3.53 6.28
C THR A 25 -12.67 2.96 6.70
N LEU A 26 -12.60 2.19 7.79
CA LEU A 26 -11.39 1.49 8.20
C LEU A 26 -10.99 0.42 7.16
N GLY A 27 -11.94 -0.35 6.64
CA GLY A 27 -11.68 -1.32 5.57
C GLY A 27 -11.18 -0.67 4.28
N VAL A 28 -11.87 0.38 3.81
CA VAL A 28 -11.48 1.10 2.58
C VAL A 28 -10.14 1.80 2.74
N SER A 29 -9.89 2.45 3.88
CA SER A 29 -8.61 3.11 4.15
C SER A 29 -7.46 2.11 4.23
N GLY A 30 -7.65 0.95 4.87
CA GLY A 30 -6.66 -0.12 4.91
C GLY A 30 -6.33 -0.68 3.53
N ALA A 31 -7.35 -0.98 2.71
CA ALA A 31 -7.16 -1.46 1.34
C ALA A 31 -6.46 -0.42 0.45
N THR A 32 -6.88 0.84 0.54
CA THR A 32 -6.28 1.94 -0.21
C THR A 32 -4.82 2.16 0.20
N TYR A 33 -4.54 2.13 1.51
CA TYR A 33 -3.18 2.26 2.03
C TYR A 33 -2.28 1.13 1.55
N TYR A 34 -2.74 -0.12 1.61
CA TYR A 34 -1.93 -1.27 1.21
C TYR A 34 -1.66 -1.29 -0.30
N THR A 35 -2.67 -0.99 -1.12
CA THR A 35 -2.52 -0.87 -2.58
C THR A 35 -1.58 0.27 -2.97
N PHE A 36 -1.72 1.44 -2.35
CA PHE A 36 -0.80 2.57 -2.57
C PHE A 36 0.64 2.23 -2.18
N ARG A 37 0.83 1.58 -1.01
CA ARG A 37 2.14 1.11 -0.56
C ARG A 37 2.76 0.15 -1.58
N LEU A 38 1.99 -0.83 -2.06
CA LEU A 38 2.47 -1.80 -3.04
C LEU A 38 2.86 -1.08 -4.33
N ALA A 39 2.03 -0.16 -4.81
CA ALA A 39 2.32 0.58 -6.02
C ALA A 39 3.58 1.46 -5.93
N ALA A 40 3.85 2.07 -4.78
CA ALA A 40 4.99 2.99 -4.62
C ALA A 40 6.32 2.31 -4.23
N ARG A 41 6.28 1.14 -3.57
CA ARG A 41 7.48 0.49 -3.00
C ARG A 41 7.80 -0.87 -3.62
N ASN A 42 6.92 -1.45 -4.44
CA ASN A 42 7.21 -2.71 -5.11
C ASN A 42 8.24 -2.48 -6.25
N PRO A 43 9.37 -3.20 -6.29
CA PRO A 43 10.33 -3.12 -7.40
C PRO A 43 9.73 -3.43 -8.78
N ASP A 44 8.63 -4.19 -8.85
CA ASP A 44 7.94 -4.52 -10.11
C ASP A 44 7.17 -3.33 -10.71
N VAL A 45 6.93 -2.28 -9.93
CA VAL A 45 6.13 -1.13 -10.34
C VAL A 45 7.03 0.10 -10.46
N SER A 46 7.29 0.52 -11.70
CA SER A 46 8.12 1.70 -11.97
C SER A 46 7.25 2.84 -12.51
N TRP A 47 7.06 3.88 -11.70
CA TRP A 47 6.30 5.09 -12.08
C TRP A 47 7.10 6.05 -12.96
N LEU A 48 8.43 5.95 -12.89
CA LEU A 48 9.35 6.82 -13.61
C LEU A 48 10.24 5.95 -14.48
N ASN A 49 10.25 6.20 -15.79
CA ASN A 49 11.22 5.63 -16.71
C ASN A 49 12.59 6.23 -16.42
N LYS A 50 13.26 5.77 -15.37
CA LYS A 50 14.66 6.14 -15.11
C LYS A 50 15.52 5.51 -16.20
N LYS A 51 16.37 6.35 -16.80
CA LYS A 51 17.26 6.09 -17.93
C LYS A 51 18.45 5.16 -17.60
N GLU A 52 18.40 4.43 -16.48
CA GLU A 52 19.42 3.46 -16.14
C GLU A 52 19.09 2.15 -16.84
N SER A 53 20.05 1.62 -17.58
CA SER A 53 19.93 0.36 -18.34
C SER A 53 19.64 -0.85 -17.45
N GLU A 54 19.86 -0.73 -16.13
CA GLU A 54 19.76 -1.81 -15.16
C GLU A 54 18.89 -1.44 -13.94
N PRO A 55 17.55 -1.47 -14.07
CA PRO A 55 16.62 -1.06 -13.01
C PRO A 55 16.76 -1.87 -11.70
N TRP A 56 17.31 -3.09 -11.77
CA TRP A 56 17.53 -3.98 -10.63
C TRP A 56 18.64 -3.51 -9.67
N ASN A 57 19.58 -2.66 -10.12
CA ASN A 57 20.70 -2.22 -9.27
C ASN A 57 20.22 -1.39 -8.06
N SER A 58 19.11 -0.65 -8.21
CA SER A 58 18.52 0.15 -7.13
C SER A 58 17.92 -0.66 -5.98
N TYR A 59 17.57 -1.92 -6.23
CA TYR A 59 16.92 -2.81 -5.25
C TYR A 59 17.80 -4.00 -4.80
N LYS A 60 19.06 -4.05 -5.26
CA LYS A 60 20.00 -5.16 -4.97
C LYS A 60 20.20 -5.44 -3.47
N THR A 61 20.17 -4.39 -2.64
CA THR A 61 20.40 -4.45 -1.19
C THR A 61 19.15 -4.11 -0.37
N LYS A 62 18.00 -3.91 -1.02
CA LYS A 62 16.78 -3.40 -0.35
C LYS A 62 15.71 -4.47 -0.29
N GLN A 63 15.21 -4.73 0.91
CA GLN A 63 14.03 -5.57 1.13
C GLN A 63 12.75 -4.76 0.85
N TYR A 64 11.88 -5.25 -0.01
CA TYR A 64 10.61 -4.59 -0.35
C TYR A 64 9.42 -5.09 0.49
N LYS A 65 9.55 -6.27 1.12
CA LYS A 65 8.52 -6.91 1.95
C LYS A 65 8.10 -5.99 3.11
N PHE A 66 6.81 -6.02 3.46
CA PHE A 66 6.31 -5.24 4.59
C PHE A 66 6.76 -5.77 5.95
N PHE A 67 6.76 -7.10 6.08
CA PHE A 67 7.33 -7.79 7.20
C PHE A 67 8.42 -8.71 6.69
N ALA A 68 9.62 -8.55 7.23
CA ALA A 68 10.75 -9.42 6.99
C ALA A 68 11.46 -9.65 8.32
N THR A 69 11.91 -10.87 8.55
CA THR A 69 12.74 -11.16 9.73
C THR A 69 14.15 -10.60 9.53
N LYS A 70 14.88 -10.41 10.64
CA LYS A 70 16.27 -9.96 10.59
C LYS A 70 17.14 -10.88 9.74
N ASP A 71 16.91 -12.19 9.82
CA ASP A 71 17.56 -13.18 8.99
C ASP A 71 17.25 -13.01 7.50
N GLU A 72 15.99 -12.78 7.13
CA GLU A 72 15.62 -12.54 5.73
C GLU A 72 16.24 -11.26 5.17
N ILE A 73 16.44 -10.24 6.01
CA ILE A 73 17.10 -9.00 5.61
C ILE A 73 18.61 -9.21 5.44
N SER A 74 19.25 -9.92 6.37
CA SER A 74 20.68 -10.25 6.31
C SER A 74 21.03 -11.14 5.10
N ASN A 75 20.14 -12.07 4.77
CA ASN A 75 20.29 -12.99 3.64
C ASN A 75 19.65 -12.48 2.34
N ALA A 76 19.15 -11.25 2.29
CA ALA A 76 18.57 -10.66 1.08
C ALA A 76 19.67 -10.37 0.05
N LYS A 77 20.06 -11.38 -0.72
CA LYS A 77 20.90 -11.24 -1.92
C LYS A 77 20.03 -11.26 -3.17
N SER A 78 20.31 -10.35 -4.09
CA SER A 78 19.74 -10.41 -5.44
C SER A 78 20.18 -11.70 -6.12
N PRO A 79 19.29 -12.45 -6.80
CA PRO A 79 19.64 -13.66 -7.54
C PRO A 79 20.46 -13.39 -8.82
N VAL A 80 20.72 -12.11 -9.13
CA VAL A 80 21.41 -11.67 -10.35
C VAL A 80 22.93 -11.74 -10.16
N PRO A 81 23.71 -12.19 -11.17
CA PRO A 81 25.16 -12.24 -11.10
C PRO A 81 25.79 -10.86 -10.84
N GLU A 82 26.83 -10.85 -10.02
CA GLU A 82 27.66 -9.67 -9.78
C GLU A 82 28.74 -9.63 -10.88
N TYR A 83 28.77 -8.55 -11.66
CA TYR A 83 29.78 -8.29 -12.68
C TYR A 83 30.79 -7.24 -12.22
#